data_AF-A0A537C9D2-F1
#
_entry.id   AF-A0A537C9D2-F1
#
_cell.length_a   1.000
_cell.length_b   1.000
_cell.length_c   1.000
_cell.angle_alpha   90.00
_cell.angle_beta   90.00
_cell.angle_gamma   90.00
#
_symmetry.space_group_name_H-M   'P 1'
#
loop_
_entity.id
_entity.type
_entity.pdbx_description
1 polymer ?
#
loop_
_entity_poly.entity_id
_entity_poly.type
_entity_poly.pdbx_seq_one_letter_code
_entity_poly.pdbx_strand_id
1 'polypeptide(L)'
;MDPTILVVSIIGAALTTGLIYYSLRTVFLFKSNVAARAWVYISLSAIFFGVGVVAFLIESLVPLGLLPVGGVLETVGALFLLLGLRKNFLFWASKDHFA
;
A
#
# COMPACT_ATOMS: atom_id res chain seq x y z
N MET A 1 8.15 3.66 -28.32
CA MET A 1 8.11 3.37 -26.87
C MET A 1 9.40 2.68 -26.52
N ASP A 2 10.09 3.11 -25.46
CA ASP A 2 11.35 2.47 -25.05
C ASP A 2 11.05 1.04 -24.53
N PRO A 3 11.67 -0.02 -25.08
CA PRO A 3 11.43 -1.39 -24.63
C PRO A 3 11.78 -1.60 -23.16
N THR A 4 12.71 -0.82 -22.60
CA THR A 4 13.05 -0.90 -21.17
C THR A 4 11.90 -0.41 -20.28
N ILE A 5 11.25 0.71 -20.64
CA ILE A 5 10.08 1.25 -19.94
C ILE A 5 8.94 0.23 -19.98
N LEU A 6 8.70 -0.39 -21.14
CA LEU A 6 7.65 -1.39 -21.28
C LEU A 6 7.88 -2.60 -20.35
N VAL A 7 9.10 -3.15 -20.31
CA VAL A 7 9.46 -4.29 -19.46
C VAL A 7 9.33 -3.93 -17.98
N VAL A 8 9.87 -2.78 -17.56
CA VAL A 8 9.78 -2.30 -16.18
C VAL A 8 8.33 -2.10 -15.76
N SER A 9 7.49 -1.53 -16.63
CA SER A 9 6.07 -1.33 -16.32
C SER A 9 5.28 -2.63 -16.20
N ILE A 10 5.57 -3.64 -17.03
CA ILE A 10 4.91 -4.95 -16.92
C ILE A 10 5.31 -5.66 -15.62
N ILE A 11 6.61 -5.73 -15.32
CA ILE A 11 7.11 -6.38 -14.09
C ILE A 11 6.61 -5.63 -12.86
N GLY A 12 6.69 -4.29 -12.89
CA GLY A 12 6.18 -3.42 -11.83
C GLY A 12 4.69 -3.65 -11.57
N ALA A 13 3.86 -3.71 -12.61
CA ALA A 13 2.43 -3.95 -12.48
C ALA A 13 2.13 -5.34 -11.90
N ALA A 14 2.84 -6.38 -12.35
CA ALA A 14 2.66 -7.76 -11.85
C ALA A 14 2.99 -7.87 -10.35
N LEU A 15 4.15 -7.34 -9.93
CA LEU A 15 4.56 -7.33 -8.53
C LEU A 15 3.61 -6.51 -7.67
N THR A 16 3.22 -5.33 -8.14
CA THR A 16 2.31 -4.44 -7.42
C THR A 16 0.93 -5.07 -7.24
N THR A 17 0.42 -5.76 -8.26
CA THR A 17 -0.85 -6.50 -8.18
C THR A 17 -0.76 -7.63 -7.14
N GLY A 18 0.36 -8.35 -7.10
CA GLY A 18 0.62 -9.39 -6.10
C GLY A 18 0.62 -8.82 -4.67
N LEU A 19 1.27 -7.67 -4.47
CA LEU A 19 1.28 -6.97 -3.18
C LEU A 19 -0.14 -6.56 -2.76
N ILE A 20 -0.90 -5.91 -3.66
CA ILE A 20 -2.30 -5.51 -3.40
C ILE A 20 -3.13 -6.73 -3.00
N TYR A 21 -2.99 -7.86 -3.71
CA TYR A 21 -3.71 -9.10 -3.42
C TYR A 21 -3.43 -9.60 -1.99
N TYR A 22 -2.15 -9.68 -1.59
CA TYR A 22 -1.79 -10.12 -0.24
C TYR A 22 -2.19 -9.11 0.83
N SER A 23 -2.12 -7.82 0.54
CA SER A 23 -2.61 -6.77 1.43
C SER A 23 -4.11 -6.87 1.66
N LEU A 24 -4.91 -7.08 0.60
CA LEU A 24 -6.35 -7.34 0.72
C LEU A 24 -6.63 -8.56 1.59
N ARG A 25 -5.92 -9.67 1.34
CA ARG A 25 -6.06 -10.90 2.13
C ARG A 25 -5.73 -10.66 3.61
N THR A 26 -4.72 -9.85 3.89
CA THR A 26 -4.32 -9.48 5.26
C THR A 26 -5.37 -8.61 5.94
N VAL A 27 -5.98 -7.66 5.23
CA VAL A 27 -7.14 -6.89 5.74
C VAL A 27 -8.28 -7.84 6.11
N PHE A 28 -8.64 -8.79 5.24
CA PHE A 28 -9.70 -9.75 5.53
C PHE A 28 -9.42 -10.64 6.75
N LEU A 29 -8.16 -11.04 6.93
CA LEU A 29 -7.73 -11.86 8.06
C LEU A 29 -7.86 -11.11 9.39
N PHE A 30 -7.50 -9.82 9.41
CA PHE A 30 -7.39 -9.05 10.66
C PHE A 30 -8.55 -8.06 10.92
N LYS A 31 -9.52 -7.93 10.01
CA LYS A 31 -10.62 -6.95 10.11
C LYS A 31 -11.42 -7.02 11.42
N SER A 32 -11.57 -8.21 12.00
CA SER A 32 -12.37 -8.43 13.21
C SER A 32 -11.55 -8.38 14.51
N ASN A 33 -10.22 -8.30 14.41
CA ASN A 33 -9.33 -8.34 15.58
C ASN A 33 -8.85 -6.92 15.93
N VAL A 34 -9.32 -6.40 17.06
CA VAL A 34 -8.96 -5.06 17.54
C VAL A 34 -7.46 -4.93 17.83
N ALA A 35 -6.82 -5.99 18.31
CA ALA A 35 -5.38 -6.02 18.57
C ALA A 35 -4.56 -5.98 17.26
N ALA A 36 -5.12 -6.50 16.16
CA ALA A 36 -4.46 -6.51 14.85
C ALA A 36 -4.82 -5.29 13.97
N ARG A 37 -5.47 -4.26 14.52
CA ARG A 37 -5.90 -3.08 13.75
C ARG A 37 -4.73 -2.30 13.13
N ALA A 38 -3.53 -2.38 13.71
CA ALA A 38 -2.33 -1.79 13.12
C ALA A 38 -1.97 -2.45 11.77
N TRP A 39 -2.08 -3.78 11.68
CA TRP A 39 -1.85 -4.54 10.45
C TRP A 39 -2.88 -4.21 9.37
N VAL A 40 -4.12 -3.90 9.76
CA VAL A 40 -5.15 -3.44 8.82
C VAL A 40 -4.74 -2.11 8.18
N TYR A 41 -4.26 -1.14 8.96
CA TYR A 41 -3.80 0.14 8.39
C TYR A 41 -2.56 0.00 7.51
N ILE A 42 -1.58 -0.81 7.92
CA ILE A 42 -0.39 -1.09 7.09
C ILE A 42 -0.80 -1.76 5.77
N SER A 43 -1.77 -2.67 5.82
CA SER A 43 -2.28 -3.34 4.62
C SER A 43 -3.07 -2.38 3.73
N LEU A 44 -3.90 -1.51 4.30
CA LEU A 44 -4.58 -0.44 3.55
C LEU A 44 -3.57 0.49 2.88
N SER A 45 -2.51 0.87 3.59
CA SER A 45 -1.42 1.66 3.02
C SER A 45 -0.82 1.01 1.78
N ALA A 46 -0.46 -0.28 1.87
CA ALA A 46 0.09 -1.03 0.74
C ALA A 46 -0.88 -1.14 -0.45
N ILE A 47 -2.20 -1.20 -0.20
CA ILE A 47 -3.21 -1.16 -1.27
C ILE A 47 -3.19 0.20 -1.96
N PHE A 48 -3.25 1.30 -1.20
CA PHE A 48 -3.27 2.65 -1.78
C PHE A 48 -1.99 3.00 -2.53
N PHE A 49 -0.82 2.68 -1.97
CA PHE A 49 0.45 2.77 -2.69
C PHE A 49 0.47 1.90 -3.94
N GLY A 50 -0.02 0.67 -3.85
CA GLY A 50 -0.06 -0.20 -5.02
C GLY A 50 -0.92 0.37 -6.15
N VAL A 51 -2.11 0.90 -5.85
CA VAL A 51 -2.95 1.54 -6.86
C VAL A 51 -2.29 2.82 -7.40
N GLY A 52 -1.62 3.59 -6.55
CA GLY A 52 -0.84 4.77 -6.96
C GLY A 52 0.28 4.44 -7.94
N VAL A 53 1.09 3.43 -7.62
CA VAL A 53 2.13 2.88 -8.51
C VAL A 53 1.54 2.40 -9.83
N VAL A 54 0.42 1.65 -9.82
CA VAL A 54 -0.24 1.22 -11.05
C VAL A 54 -0.67 2.42 -11.90
N ALA A 55 -1.21 3.48 -11.29
CA ALA A 55 -1.57 4.70 -12.01
C ALA A 55 -0.36 5.38 -12.68
N PHE A 56 0.79 5.43 -12.00
CA PHE A 56 2.04 5.96 -12.59
C PHE A 56 2.59 5.08 -13.70
N LEU A 57 2.51 3.75 -13.56
CA LEU A 57 2.93 2.82 -14.60
C LEU A 57 2.03 2.92 -15.85
N ILE A 58 0.72 3.08 -15.67
CA ILE A 58 -0.19 3.32 -16.80
C ILE A 58 0.14 4.65 -17.47
N GLU A 59 0.34 5.73 -16.70
CA GLU A 59 0.69 7.03 -17.27
C GLU A 59 2.00 6.99 -18.08
N SER A 60 2.99 6.24 -17.60
CA SER A 60 4.26 6.04 -18.31
C SER A 60 4.10 5.37 -19.68
N LEU A 61 3.02 4.60 -19.86
CA LEU A 61 2.70 3.91 -21.10
C LEU A 61 1.77 4.73 -21.98
N VAL A 62 0.75 5.34 -21.39
CA VAL A 62 -0.27 6.15 -22.07
C VAL A 62 -0.54 7.37 -21.19
N PRO A 63 -0.16 8.59 -21.62
CA PRO A 63 -0.35 9.80 -20.84
C PRO A 63 -1.84 10.18 -20.81
N LEU A 64 -2.54 9.74 -19.76
CA LEU A 64 -3.97 9.90 -19.56
C LEU A 64 -4.29 10.97 -18.50
N GLY A 65 -3.27 11.61 -17.93
CA GLY A 65 -3.43 12.56 -16.83
C GLY A 65 -3.68 11.88 -15.49
N LEU A 66 -3.16 10.66 -15.28
CA LEU A 66 -3.31 9.89 -14.05
C LEU A 66 -2.32 10.30 -12.94
N LEU A 67 -1.32 11.15 -13.23
CA LEU A 67 -0.33 11.59 -12.23
C LEU A 67 -0.96 12.16 -10.96
N PRO A 68 -1.96 13.07 -11.02
CA PRO A 68 -2.56 13.62 -9.81
C PRO A 68 -3.31 12.54 -9.01
N VAL A 69 -3.95 11.59 -9.71
CA VAL A 69 -4.66 10.47 -9.08
C VAL A 69 -3.66 9.58 -8.34
N GLY A 70 -2.55 9.22 -8.99
CA GLY A 70 -1.46 8.49 -8.35
C GLY A 70 -0.93 9.20 -7.10
N GLY A 71 -0.66 10.51 -7.20
CA GLY A 71 -0.18 11.31 -6.07
C GLY A 71 -1.15 11.38 -4.89
N VAL A 72 -2.46 11.47 -5.15
CA VAL A 72 -3.48 11.43 -4.08
C VAL A 72 -3.49 10.06 -3.41
N LEU A 73 -3.44 8.97 -4.18
CA LEU A 73 -3.42 7.61 -3.64
C LEU A 73 -2.17 7.36 -2.80
N GLU A 74 -1.00 7.83 -3.24
CA GLU A 74 0.23 7.79 -2.44
C GLU A 74 0.07 8.55 -1.11
N THR A 75 -0.53 9.73 -1.14
CA THR A 75 -0.76 10.54 0.08
C THR A 75 -1.68 9.81 1.07
N VAL A 76 -2.76 9.19 0.57
CA VAL A 76 -3.67 8.38 1.39
C VAL A 76 -2.94 7.15 1.94
N GLY A 77 -2.12 6.49 1.13
CA GLY A 77 -1.28 5.36 1.54
C GLY A 77 -0.32 5.75 2.66
N ALA A 78 0.33 6.90 2.57
CA ALA A 78 1.24 7.42 3.58
C ALA A 78 0.52 7.73 4.91
N LEU A 79 -0.69 8.30 4.84
CA LEU A 79 -1.51 8.54 6.03
C LEU A 79 -1.84 7.23 6.76
N PHE A 80 -2.27 6.20 6.03
CA PHE A 80 -2.54 4.90 6.62
C PHE A 80 -1.28 4.25 7.20
N LEU A 81 -0.13 4.38 6.54
CA LEU A 81 1.13 3.87 7.05
C LEU A 81 1.48 4.51 8.38
N LEU A 82 1.37 5.84 8.46
CA LEU A 82 1.64 6.59 9.68
C LEU A 82 0.74 6.13 10.84
N LEU A 83 -0.57 5.96 10.58
CA LEU A 83 -1.52 5.46 11.59
C LEU A 83 -1.20 4.04 12.04
N GLY A 84 -0.83 3.16 11.09
CA GLY A 84 -0.45 1.77 11.37
C GLY A 84 0.82 1.68 12.22
N LEU A 85 1.87 2.38 11.80
CA LEU A 85 3.15 2.45 12.52
C LEU A 85 2.97 3.05 13.92
N ARG A 86 2.20 4.14 14.06
CA ARG A 86 1.92 4.75 15.37
C ARG A 86 1.24 3.76 16.32
N LYS A 87 0.25 2.99 15.84
CA LYS A 87 -0.42 1.99 16.69
C LYS A 87 0.50 0.85 17.09
N ASN A 88 1.31 0.34 16.15
CA ASN A 88 2.32 -0.67 16.47
C ASN A 88 3.34 -0.14 17.50
N PHE A 89 3.83 1.08 17.32
CA PHE A 89 4.75 1.70 18.28
C PHE A 89 4.15 1.77 19.69
N LEU A 90 2.93 2.28 19.82
CA LEU A 90 2.25 2.39 21.12
C LEU A 90 2.00 1.02 21.77
N PHE A 91 1.71 -0.01 20.97
CA PHE A 91 1.53 -1.38 21.44
C PHE A 91 2.85 -1.96 22.00
N TRP A 92 3.94 -1.84 21.25
CA TRP A 92 5.24 -2.36 21.70
C TRP A 92 5.89 -1.54 22.82
N ALA A 93 5.55 -0.25 22.92
CA ALA A 93 6.03 0.63 23.99
C ALA A 93 5.24 0.50 25.30
N SER A 94 4.10 -0.21 25.32
CA SER A 94 3.33 -0.42 26.55
C SER A 94 4.08 -1.36 27.50
N LYS A 95 4.29 -0.95 28.76
CA LYS A 95 5.02 -1.73 29.77
C LYS A 95 4.38 -3.08 30.13
N ASP A 96 3.11 -3.28 29.77
CA ASP A 96 2.33 -4.46 30.15
C ASP A 96 2.45 -5.63 29.16
N HIS A 97 3.30 -5.53 28.13
CA HIS A 97 3.40 -6.57 27.10
C HIS A 97 4.27 -7.79 27.48
N PHE A 98 5.16 -7.63 28.45
CA PHE A 98 6.12 -8.65 28.89
C PHE A 98 6.02 -8.98 30.39
N ALA A 99 4.98 -8.51 31.06
CA ALA A 99 4.73 -8.75 32.49
C ALA A 99 3.81 -9.95 32.71
#